data_AF-A0A960EP84-F1
#
_entry.id   AF-A0A960EP84-F1
#
_cell.length_a   1.000
_cell.length_b   1.000
_cell.length_c   1.000
_cell.angle_alpha   90.00
_cell.angle_beta   90.00
_cell.angle_gamma   90.00
#
_symmetry.space_group_name_H-M   'P 1'
#
loop_
_entity.id
_entity.type
_entity.pdbx_description
1 polymer ?
#
loop_
_entity_poly.entity_id
_entity_poly.type
_entity_poly.pdbx_seq_one_letter_code
_entity_poly.pdbx_strand_id
1 'polypeptide(L)'
;MAVSLPLRSCASKPGRHRVHYSVVTRTELFAVNAAIDLCSRLLASFPELSVDRVVAERAGRIAREFGTRTPDALIAATAIEHKLSIVTQNRKHFEPIRGVRVRSLR
;
A
#
# COMPACT_ATOMS: atom_id res chain seq x y z
N MET A 1 -0.91 -7.12 4.07
CA MET A 1 -0.49 -6.99 2.66
C MET A 1 -1.43 -6.08 1.90
N ALA A 2 -0.97 -4.87 1.61
CA ALA A 2 -1.70 -3.85 0.86
C ALA A 2 -0.88 -3.48 -0.38
N VAL A 3 -1.56 -3.36 -1.50
CA VAL A 3 -0.95 -3.14 -2.81
C VAL A 3 -1.56 -1.89 -3.43
N SER A 4 -0.79 -1.05 -4.11
CA SER A 4 -1.26 0.26 -4.57
C SER A 4 -1.44 0.32 -6.10
N LEU A 5 -2.52 0.94 -6.57
CA LEU A 5 -2.87 1.11 -8.00
C LEU A 5 -3.06 2.58 -8.39
N PRO A 6 -2.72 3.00 -9.62
CA PRO A 6 -2.93 4.37 -10.10
C PRO A 6 -4.42 4.73 -10.16
N LEU A 7 -4.71 6.01 -9.95
CA LEU A 7 -6.07 6.55 -9.98
C LEU A 7 -6.55 6.81 -11.40
N ARG A 8 -7.24 5.84 -12.00
CA ARG A 8 -8.11 6.05 -13.17
C ARG A 8 -9.42 5.25 -13.05
N SER A 9 -10.41 5.68 -13.85
CA SER A 9 -11.86 5.53 -13.72
C SER A 9 -12.38 4.11 -13.59
N CYS A 10 -13.57 4.00 -12.96
CA CYS A 10 -14.44 2.85 -13.11
C CYS A 10 -14.67 2.53 -14.60
N ALA A 11 -14.74 1.23 -14.90
CA ALA A 11 -14.89 0.58 -16.22
C ALA A 11 -13.63 0.47 -17.11
N SER A 12 -13.34 -0.80 -17.47
CA SER A 12 -12.71 -1.30 -18.71
C SER A 12 -11.26 -1.84 -18.70
N LYS A 13 -11.16 -3.08 -19.23
CA LYS A 13 -10.06 -3.84 -19.83
C LYS A 13 -8.89 -4.34 -18.93
N PRO A 14 -8.57 -5.65 -18.97
CA PRO A 14 -7.34 -6.16 -18.37
C PRO A 14 -6.16 -5.63 -19.19
N GLY A 15 -5.32 -4.79 -18.58
CA GLY A 15 -4.06 -4.37 -19.20
C GLY A 15 -3.52 -2.97 -18.93
N ARG A 16 -4.11 -2.12 -18.06
CA ARG A 16 -3.62 -0.72 -17.91
C ARG A 16 -3.43 -0.20 -16.48
N HIS A 17 -3.46 -1.06 -15.46
CA HIS A 17 -3.18 -0.64 -14.08
C HIS A 17 -1.82 -1.19 -13.62
N ARG A 18 -0.82 -0.32 -13.51
CA ARG A 18 0.49 -0.70 -12.95
C ARG A 18 0.35 -0.85 -11.43
N VAL A 19 0.58 -2.07 -10.96
CA VAL A 19 0.58 -2.41 -9.55
C VAL A 19 1.90 -1.97 -8.91
N HIS A 20 1.83 -1.22 -7.82
CA HIS A 20 2.98 -0.82 -7.01
C HIS A 20 2.83 -1.41 -5.60
N TYR A 21 3.93 -1.53 -4.87
CA TYR A 21 3.86 -1.92 -3.45
C TYR A 21 4.85 -1.11 -2.62
N SER A 22 4.57 -0.93 -1.33
CA SER A 22 5.45 -0.21 -0.41
C SER A 22 6.54 -1.13 0.12
N VAL A 23 7.74 -0.61 0.37
CA VAL A 23 8.81 -1.34 1.07
C VAL A 23 8.34 -1.89 2.43
N VAL A 24 7.35 -1.25 3.07
CA VAL A 24 6.71 -1.76 4.30
C VAL A 24 6.04 -3.11 4.06
N THR A 25 5.40 -3.30 2.91
CA THR A 25 4.83 -4.60 2.51
C THR A 25 5.91 -5.65 2.28
N ARG A 26 7.08 -5.27 1.74
CA ARG A 26 8.24 -6.18 1.67
C ARG A 26 8.69 -6.58 3.08
N THR A 27 8.80 -5.64 4.01
CA THR A 27 9.14 -5.94 5.41
C THR A 27 8.13 -6.91 6.03
N GLU A 28 6.83 -6.70 5.86
CA GLU A 28 5.79 -7.62 6.37
C GLU A 28 5.94 -9.03 5.80
N LEU A 29 6.19 -9.15 4.48
CA LEU A 29 6.35 -10.44 3.82
C LEU A 29 7.58 -11.20 4.33
N PHE A 30 8.69 -10.52 4.54
CA PHE A 30 9.91 -11.13 5.05
C PHE A 30 9.83 -11.44 6.55
N ALA A 31 9.01 -10.73 7.31
CA ALA A 31 8.79 -11.00 8.73
C ALA A 31 7.89 -12.24 8.96
N VAL A 32 6.98 -12.56 8.04
CA VAL A 32 5.96 -13.61 8.21
C VAL A 32 6.24 -14.86 7.38
N ASN A 33 6.93 -14.75 6.24
CA ASN A 33 7.09 -15.87 5.31
C ASN A 33 8.53 -16.42 5.29
N ALA A 34 8.68 -17.72 5.53
CA ALA A 34 9.95 -18.44 5.41
C ALA A 34 10.41 -18.62 3.94
N ALA A 35 9.50 -18.55 2.97
CA ALA A 35 9.80 -18.66 1.54
C ALA A 35 10.23 -17.31 0.93
N ILE A 36 11.32 -16.76 1.46
CA ILE A 36 11.90 -15.46 1.07
C ILE A 36 12.13 -15.35 -0.45
N ASP A 37 12.62 -16.42 -1.08
CA ASP A 37 12.95 -16.43 -2.51
C ASP A 37 11.70 -16.31 -3.39
N LEU A 38 10.60 -16.93 -2.99
CA LEU A 38 9.34 -16.84 -3.73
C LEU A 38 8.73 -15.44 -3.61
N CYS A 39 8.73 -14.87 -2.41
CA CYS A 39 8.31 -13.48 -2.18
C CYS A 39 9.15 -12.50 -3.03
N SER A 40 10.47 -12.68 -3.05
CA SER A 40 11.37 -11.81 -3.81
C SER A 40 11.09 -11.88 -5.32
N ARG A 41 10.93 -13.09 -5.87
CA ARG A 41 10.59 -13.28 -7.29
C ARG A 41 9.24 -12.67 -7.66
N LEU A 42 8.22 -12.84 -6.81
CA LEU A 42 6.90 -12.25 -7.03
C LEU A 42 6.97 -10.72 -7.05
N LEU A 43 7.66 -10.14 -6.07
CA LEU A 43 7.77 -8.68 -5.94
C LEU A 43 8.61 -8.04 -7.04
N ALA A 44 9.57 -8.75 -7.63
CA ALA A 44 10.44 -8.25 -8.69
C ALA A 44 9.67 -7.74 -9.93
N SER A 45 8.43 -8.20 -10.14
CA SER A 45 7.58 -7.77 -11.26
C SER A 45 6.84 -6.44 -11.02
N PHE A 46 6.93 -5.87 -9.82
CA PHE A 46 6.19 -4.68 -9.42
C PHE A 46 7.14 -3.56 -8.96
N PRO A 47 6.89 -2.29 -9.33
CA PRO A 47 7.66 -1.18 -8.78
C PRO A 47 7.46 -1.04 -7.27
N GLU A 48 8.56 -0.97 -6.54
CA GLU A 48 8.59 -0.70 -5.12
C GLU A 48 8.58 0.81 -4.83
N LEU A 49 7.88 1.21 -3.77
CA LEU A 49 7.86 2.58 -3.25
C LEU A 49 8.54 2.63 -1.88
N SER A 50 9.58 3.45 -1.77
CA SER A 50 10.31 3.69 -0.53
C SER A 50 9.53 4.56 0.45
N VAL A 51 9.86 4.47 1.73
CA VAL A 51 9.44 5.44 2.75
C VAL A 51 10.51 6.53 2.81
N ASP A 52 10.18 7.71 2.33
CA ASP A 52 11.00 8.92 2.49
C ASP A 52 10.51 9.78 3.67
N ARG A 53 11.14 10.93 3.87
CA ARG A 53 10.76 11.89 4.92
C ARG A 53 9.31 12.33 4.83
N VAL A 54 8.81 12.60 3.62
CA VAL A 54 7.45 13.10 3.39
C VAL A 54 6.43 12.02 3.77
N VAL A 55 6.66 10.79 3.33
CA VAL A 55 5.85 9.62 3.70
C VAL A 55 5.89 9.38 5.21
N ALA A 56 7.06 9.43 5.83
CA ALA A 56 7.22 9.20 7.27
C ALA A 56 6.49 10.25 8.12
N GLU A 57 6.65 11.54 7.80
CA GLU A 57 5.96 12.63 8.49
C GLU A 57 4.43 12.52 8.33
N ARG A 58 3.95 12.20 7.13
CA ARG A 58 2.51 11.98 6.89
C ARG A 58 2.00 10.78 7.65
N ALA A 59 2.74 9.68 7.70
CA ALA A 59 2.37 8.49 8.45
C ALA A 59 2.24 8.79 9.95
N GLY A 60 3.15 9.58 10.52
CA GLY A 60 3.06 10.02 11.92
C GLY A 60 1.78 10.81 12.21
N ARG A 61 1.38 11.71 11.29
CA ARG A 61 0.10 12.44 11.40
C ARG A 61 -1.10 11.50 11.32
N ILE A 62 -1.11 10.56 10.38
CA ILE A 62 -2.17 9.56 10.22
C ILE A 62 -2.29 8.69 11.49
N ALA A 63 -1.17 8.19 12.00
CA ALA A 63 -1.15 7.36 13.21
C ALA A 63 -1.75 8.12 14.41
N ARG A 64 -1.37 9.38 14.58
CA ARG A 64 -1.90 10.26 15.64
C ARG A 64 -3.39 10.56 15.46
N GLU A 65 -3.83 10.92 14.26
CA GLU A 65 -5.20 11.36 13.99
C GLU A 65 -6.20 10.20 14.05
N PHE A 66 -5.83 9.02 13.54
CA PHE A 66 -6.75 7.89 13.34
C PHE A 66 -6.44 6.68 14.25
N GLY A 67 -5.48 6.78 15.17
CA GLY A 67 -5.05 5.65 16.00
C GLY A 67 -4.51 4.47 15.19
N THR A 68 -4.04 4.74 13.98
CA THR A 68 -3.56 3.71 13.04
C THR A 68 -2.17 3.23 13.44
N ARG A 69 -1.93 1.92 13.37
CA ARG A 69 -0.60 1.35 13.63
C ARG A 69 0.41 1.87 12.61
N THR A 70 1.66 2.05 13.03
CA THR A 70 2.73 2.61 12.18
C THR A 70 2.86 1.94 10.80
N PRO A 71 2.82 0.60 10.65
CA PRO A 71 2.90 -0.04 9.33
C PRO A 71 1.73 0.34 8.41
N ASP A 72 0.49 0.27 8.92
CA ASP A 72 -0.71 0.65 8.16
C ASP A 72 -0.70 2.15 7.81
N ALA A 73 -0.23 2.99 8.73
CA ALA A 73 -0.10 4.43 8.51
C ALA A 73 0.96 4.77 7.44
N LEU A 74 2.08 4.05 7.40
CA LEU A 74 3.11 4.21 6.36
C LEU A 74 2.61 3.79 4.98
N ILE A 75 1.86 2.68 4.90
CA ILE A 75 1.22 2.24 3.66
C ILE A 75 0.19 3.28 3.19
N ALA A 76 -0.64 3.77 4.11
CA ALA A 76 -1.62 4.82 3.82
C ALA A 76 -0.95 6.11 3.32
N ALA A 77 0.08 6.58 4.01
CA ALA A 77 0.85 7.75 3.60
C ALA A 77 1.46 7.57 2.21
N THR A 78 2.09 6.42 1.95
CA THR A 78 2.66 6.08 0.63
C THR A 78 1.58 6.17 -0.46
N ALA A 79 0.41 5.56 -0.24
CA ALA A 79 -0.67 5.59 -1.22
C ALA A 79 -1.21 7.01 -1.47
N ILE A 80 -1.31 7.84 -0.43
CA ILE A 80 -1.79 9.22 -0.60
C ILE A 80 -0.74 10.06 -1.33
N GLU A 81 0.55 9.99 -0.96
CA GLU A 81 1.61 10.78 -1.60
C GLU A 81 1.78 10.45 -3.08
N HIS A 82 1.74 9.16 -3.42
CA HIS A 82 1.87 8.72 -4.81
C HIS A 82 0.55 8.77 -5.59
N LYS A 83 -0.53 9.30 -4.99
CA LYS A 83 -1.87 9.35 -5.59
C LYS A 83 -2.28 7.99 -6.13
N LEU A 84 -2.34 7.00 -5.25
CA LEU A 84 -2.73 5.62 -5.55
C LEU A 84 -3.98 5.22 -4.76
N SER A 85 -4.62 4.13 -5.17
CA SER A 85 -5.64 3.40 -4.42
C SER A 85 -5.00 2.20 -3.74
N ILE A 86 -5.36 1.93 -2.49
CA ILE A 86 -4.96 0.72 -1.77
C ILE A 86 -5.89 -0.42 -2.15
N VAL A 87 -5.28 -1.55 -2.47
CA VAL A 87 -5.90 -2.85 -2.72
C VAL A 87 -5.51 -3.76 -1.57
N THR A 88 -6.48 -4.20 -0.78
CA THR A 88 -6.22 -5.00 0.42
C THR A 88 -7.45 -5.81 0.81
N GLN A 89 -7.23 -6.95 1.45
CA GLN A 89 -8.30 -7.71 2.13
C GLN A 89 -8.66 -7.07 3.48
N ASN A 90 -7.73 -6.35 4.12
CA ASN A 90 -7.93 -5.73 5.43
C ASN A 90 -8.50 -4.31 5.33
N ARG A 91 -9.60 -4.14 4.59
CA ARG A 91 -10.17 -2.82 4.26
C ARG A 91 -10.43 -1.94 5.49
N LYS A 92 -10.90 -2.56 6.59
CA LYS A 92 -11.20 -1.91 7.87
C LYS A 92 -10.05 -1.10 8.46
N HIS A 93 -8.79 -1.41 8.14
CA HIS A 93 -7.64 -0.65 8.65
C HIS A 93 -7.41 0.67 7.89
N PHE A 94 -7.94 0.79 6.68
CA PHE A 94 -7.64 1.88 5.76
C PHE A 94 -8.86 2.75 5.44
N GLU A 95 -10.07 2.19 5.51
CA GLU A 95 -11.33 2.90 5.27
C GLU A 95 -11.55 4.13 6.18
N PRO A 96 -11.16 4.11 7.47
CA PRO A 96 -11.31 5.29 8.33
C PRO A 96 -10.34 6.44 7.99
N ILE A 97 -9.24 6.17 7.28
CA ILE A 97 -8.17 7.14 7.05
C ILE A 97 -8.59 8.10 5.94
N ARG A 98 -8.74 9.38 6.30
CA ARG A 98 -9.13 10.42 5.34
C ARG A 98 -8.10 10.52 4.20
N GLY A 99 -8.59 10.60 2.97
CA GLY A 99 -7.77 10.76 1.76
C GLY A 99 -7.25 9.44 1.15
N VAL A 100 -7.40 8.32 1.86
CA VAL A 100 -7.14 6.99 1.31
C VAL A 100 -8.31 6.55 0.44
N ARG A 101 -8.02 5.89 -0.68
CA ARG A 101 -9.02 5.21 -1.51
C ARG A 101 -8.76 3.72 -1.48
N VAL A 102 -9.71 2.95 -0.97
CA VAL A 102 -9.61 1.49 -0.87
C VAL A 102 -10.38 0.83 -2.02
N ARG A 103 -9.79 -0.18 -2.64
CA ARG A 103 -10.38 -1.01 -3.70
C ARG A 103 -10.28 -2.49 -3.31
N SER A 104 -11.25 -3.27 -3.78
CA SER A 104 -11.20 -4.73 -3.69
C SER A 104 -10.60 -5.30 -4.97
N LEU A 105 -9.81 -6.38 -4.84
CA LEU A 105 -9.55 -7.30 -5.94
C LEU A 105 -10.86 -8.04 -6.21
N ARG A 106 -11.54 -7.69 -7.30
CA ARG A 106 -12.60 -8.50 -7.90
C ARG A 106 -12.18 -8.85 -9.31
#